data_AF-A0A0G1C3S6-F1
#
_entry.id   AF-A0A0G1C3S6-F1
#
_cell.length_a   1.000
_cell.length_b   1.000
_cell.length_c   1.000
_cell.angle_alpha   90.00
_cell.angle_beta   90.00
_cell.angle_gamma   90.00
#
_symmetry.space_group_name_H-M   'P 1'
#
loop_
_entity.id
_entity.type
_entity.pdbx_description
1 polymer ?
#
loop_
_entity_poly.entity_id
_entity_poly.type
_entity_poly.pdbx_seq_one_letter_code
_entity_poly.pdbx_strand_id
1 'polypeptide(L)'
;MAELKPLFNYLKCLGQRLYRPVRPFLNPLLKKIKLSYVLGGLILIGLLGNFWPVSKNYQAQERAAWWPWSTKAHSQMALAWFENGDENKALEELRLANKLLIIKTLRAKTPLKNAEVAINRPKRIRKEIESWEKILQARPSYRDILLKLSLLNYQIYENDKAKSLWEKANYLDPNNVEVQKVGKIIFSQP
;
A
#
# COMPACT_ATOMS: atom_id res chain seq x y z
N MET A 1 -25.03 34.15 -24.97
CA MET A 1 -23.83 33.79 -25.79
C MET A 1 -22.83 34.94 -25.99
N ALA A 2 -23.13 36.20 -25.63
CA ALA A 2 -22.21 37.33 -25.81
C ALA A 2 -21.01 37.38 -24.83
N GLU A 3 -21.14 36.79 -23.63
CA GLU A 3 -20.14 36.93 -22.55
C GLU A 3 -18.95 35.96 -22.62
N LEU A 4 -19.01 34.92 -23.46
CA LEU A 4 -17.92 33.93 -23.60
C LEU A 4 -16.88 34.31 -24.66
N LYS A 5 -17.20 35.29 -25.52
CA LYS A 5 -16.32 35.76 -26.61
C LYS A 5 -14.98 36.34 -26.14
N PRO A 6 -14.90 37.14 -25.05
CA PRO A 6 -13.63 37.62 -24.53
C PRO A 6 -12.78 36.48 -23.96
N LEU A 7 -13.40 35.56 -23.20
CA LEU A 7 -12.72 34.40 -22.62
C LEU A 7 -12.03 33.54 -23.69
N PHE A 8 -12.71 33.33 -24.82
CA PHE A 8 -12.15 32.61 -25.96
C PHE A 8 -10.93 33.31 -26.57
N ASN A 9 -10.95 34.65 -26.63
CA ASN A 9 -9.80 35.44 -27.11
C ASN A 9 -8.60 35.32 -26.16
N TYR A 10 -8.82 35.33 -24.85
CA TYR A 10 -7.76 35.12 -23.86
C TYR A 10 -7.17 33.71 -23.95
N LEU A 11 -8.00 32.67 -24.05
CA LEU A 11 -7.56 31.28 -24.24
C LEU A 11 -6.75 31.11 -25.53
N LYS A 12 -7.20 31.73 -26.63
CA LYS A 12 -6.48 31.71 -27.90
C LYS A 12 -5.10 32.35 -27.78
N CYS A 13 -5.01 33.50 -27.10
CA CYS A 13 -3.75 34.22 -26.91
C CYS A 13 -2.78 33.43 -26.00
N LEU A 14 -3.29 32.85 -24.91
CA LEU A 14 -2.53 31.97 -24.02
C LEU A 14 -1.99 30.74 -24.78
N GLY A 15 -2.84 30.08 -25.57
CA GLY A 15 -2.46 28.93 -26.38
C GLY A 15 -1.37 29.26 -27.40
N GLN A 16 -1.46 30.41 -28.06
CA GLN A 16 -0.41 30.87 -28.99
C GLN A 16 0.91 31.13 -28.26
N ARG A 17 0.88 31.70 -27.05
CA ARG A 17 2.07 31.99 -26.26
C ARG A 17 2.79 30.71 -25.80
N LEU A 18 2.03 29.70 -25.39
CA LEU A 18 2.57 28.39 -25.00
C LEU A 18 3.04 27.57 -26.21
N TYR A 19 2.39 27.70 -27.37
CA TYR A 19 2.74 26.96 -28.58
C TYR A 19 3.98 27.51 -29.30
N ARG A 20 4.20 28.83 -29.26
CA ARG A 20 5.31 29.51 -29.97
C ARG A 20 6.70 28.89 -29.71
N PRO A 21 7.13 28.61 -28.47
CA PRO A 21 8.45 28.03 -28.19
C PRO A 21 8.60 26.58 -28.65
N VAL A 22 7.50 25.80 -28.63
CA VAL A 22 7.51 24.37 -29.00
C VAL A 22 7.13 24.12 -30.46
N ARG A 23 6.74 25.18 -31.19
CA ARG A 23 6.33 25.13 -32.61
C ARG A 23 7.31 24.41 -33.53
N PRO A 24 8.64 24.63 -33.48
CA PRO A 24 9.56 23.96 -34.42
C PRO A 24 9.60 22.43 -34.22
N PHE A 25 9.36 21.96 -33.00
CA PHE A 25 9.35 20.53 -32.67
C PHE A 25 7.99 19.87 -32.96
N LEU A 26 6.88 20.57 -32.71
CA LEU A 26 5.53 20.03 -32.89
C LEU A 26 5.04 20.08 -34.35
N ASN A 27 5.41 21.10 -35.13
CA ASN A 27 4.95 21.24 -36.52
C ASN A 27 5.27 20.03 -37.42
N PRO A 28 6.49 19.46 -37.45
CA PRO A 28 6.78 18.30 -38.31
C PRO A 28 5.99 17.05 -37.90
N LEU A 29 5.63 16.91 -36.61
CA LEU A 29 4.81 15.81 -36.09
C LEU A 29 3.33 16.00 -36.44
N LEU A 30 2.79 17.20 -36.20
CA LEU A 30 1.39 17.55 -36.47
C LEU A 30 1.04 17.59 -37.96
N LYS A 31 2.01 17.88 -38.84
CA LYS A 31 1.80 17.82 -40.30
C LYS A 31 1.61 16.39 -40.82
N LYS A 32 2.20 15.39 -40.14
CA LYS A 32 2.15 13.99 -40.57
C LYS A 32 0.90 13.26 -40.04
N ILE A 33 0.37 13.68 -38.90
CA ILE A 33 -0.72 13.00 -38.21
C ILE A 33 -1.92 13.93 -38.13
N LYS A 34 -3.05 13.53 -38.76
CA LYS A 34 -4.30 14.28 -38.63
C LYS A 34 -4.71 14.32 -37.16
N LEU A 35 -5.04 15.51 -36.66
CA LEU A 35 -5.47 15.71 -35.26
C LEU A 35 -6.64 14.81 -34.87
N SER A 36 -7.52 14.47 -35.82
CA SER A 36 -8.62 13.52 -35.63
C SER A 36 -8.15 12.10 -35.28
N TYR A 37 -7.03 11.65 -35.83
CA TYR A 37 -6.45 10.34 -35.49
C TYR A 37 -5.80 10.34 -34.10
N VAL A 38 -5.22 11.47 -33.67
CA VAL A 38 -4.70 11.62 -32.31
C VAL A 38 -5.84 11.58 -31.29
N LEU A 39 -6.90 12.37 -31.53
CA LEU A 39 -8.11 12.37 -30.71
C LEU A 39 -8.79 10.99 -30.70
N GLY A 40 -8.95 10.37 -31.86
CA GLY A 40 -9.49 9.02 -31.99
C GLY A 40 -8.65 7.99 -31.23
N GLY A 41 -7.32 8.08 -31.34
CA GLY A 41 -6.39 7.22 -30.60
C GLY A 41 -6.47 7.40 -29.09
N LEU A 42 -6.54 8.64 -28.59
CA LEU A 42 -6.72 8.91 -27.15
C LEU A 42 -8.04 8.37 -26.61
N ILE A 43 -9.14 8.51 -27.37
CA ILE A 43 -10.44 7.93 -27.02
C ILE A 43 -10.35 6.40 -26.98
N LEU A 44 -9.71 5.78 -27.99
CA LEU A 44 -9.51 4.34 -28.04
C LEU A 44 -8.66 3.83 -26.88
N ILE A 45 -7.58 4.54 -26.53
CA ILE A 45 -6.73 4.23 -25.37
C ILE A 45 -7.53 4.38 -24.06
N GLY A 46 -8.37 5.40 -23.93
CA GLY A 46 -9.23 5.55 -22.75
C GLY A 46 -10.26 4.43 -22.61
N LEU A 47 -10.87 4.00 -23.71
CA LEU A 47 -11.84 2.90 -23.73
C LEU A 47 -11.18 1.53 -23.46
N LEU A 48 -10.04 1.27 -24.10
CA LEU A 48 -9.27 0.02 -23.91
C LEU A 48 -8.53 -0.01 -22.57
N GLY A 49 -8.13 1.14 -22.04
CA GLY A 49 -7.40 1.25 -20.77
C GLY A 49 -8.23 0.77 -19.58
N ASN A 50 -9.55 0.97 -19.61
CA ASN A 50 -10.47 0.43 -18.60
C ASN A 50 -10.52 -1.11 -18.57
N PHE A 51 -10.07 -1.78 -19.64
CA PHE A 51 -10.07 -3.23 -19.74
C PHE A 51 -8.82 -3.87 -19.12
N TRP A 52 -7.73 -3.11 -18.93
CA TRP A 52 -6.49 -3.67 -18.38
C TRP A 52 -6.49 -3.62 -16.84
N PRO A 53 -6.36 -4.75 -16.14
CA PRO A 53 -6.32 -4.76 -14.69
C PRO A 53 -5.07 -4.03 -14.19
N VAL A 54 -5.27 -2.95 -13.46
CA VAL A 54 -4.21 -2.14 -12.86
C VAL A 54 -3.89 -2.66 -11.46
N SER A 55 -2.61 -2.80 -11.11
CA SER A 55 -2.19 -3.26 -9.79
C SER A 55 -2.72 -2.35 -8.67
N LYS A 56 -3.05 -2.92 -7.51
CA LYS A 56 -3.55 -2.15 -6.35
C LYS A 56 -2.62 -0.99 -5.97
N ASN A 57 -1.31 -1.20 -6.12
CA ASN A 57 -0.28 -0.21 -5.80
C ASN A 57 -0.34 0.99 -6.75
N TYR A 58 -0.44 0.73 -8.05
CA TYR A 58 -0.59 1.80 -9.03
C TYR A 58 -1.88 2.60 -8.78
N GLN A 59 -3.00 1.92 -8.53
CA GLN A 59 -4.26 2.61 -8.21
C GLN A 59 -4.16 3.48 -6.96
N ALA A 60 -3.41 3.03 -5.93
CA ALA A 60 -3.21 3.82 -4.72
C ALA A 60 -2.35 5.07 -4.98
N GLN A 61 -1.29 4.94 -5.79
CA GLN A 61 -0.46 6.07 -6.23
C GLN A 61 -1.26 7.06 -7.07
N GLU A 62 -2.04 6.57 -8.03
CA GLU A 62 -2.89 7.41 -8.88
C GLU A 62 -3.87 8.22 -8.02
N ARG A 63 -4.54 7.59 -7.04
CA ARG A 63 -5.42 8.29 -6.10
C ARG A 63 -4.68 9.38 -5.31
N ALA A 64 -3.45 9.12 -4.86
CA ALA A 64 -2.65 10.13 -4.17
C ALA A 64 -2.26 11.29 -5.11
N ALA A 65 -1.99 11.01 -6.39
CA ALA A 65 -1.71 12.03 -7.39
C ALA A 65 -2.94 12.92 -7.69
N TRP A 66 -4.13 12.32 -7.80
CA TRP A 66 -5.39 13.06 -7.97
C TRP A 66 -5.79 13.84 -6.70
N TRP A 67 -5.44 13.33 -5.51
CA TRP A 67 -5.82 13.91 -4.22
C TRP A 67 -4.62 14.12 -3.29
N PRO A 68 -3.68 15.02 -3.61
CA PRO A 68 -2.40 15.13 -2.91
C PRO A 68 -2.49 15.73 -1.49
N TRP A 69 -3.64 16.30 -1.12
CA TRP A 69 -3.92 16.78 0.25
C TRP A 69 -4.85 15.86 1.03
N SER A 70 -5.09 14.64 0.55
CA SER A 70 -5.99 13.69 1.18
C SER A 70 -5.23 12.71 2.08
N THR A 71 -5.41 12.81 3.39
CA THR A 71 -4.89 11.82 4.36
C THR A 71 -5.32 10.41 3.99
N LYS A 72 -6.55 10.22 3.48
CA LYS A 72 -7.04 8.90 3.05
C LYS A 72 -6.23 8.34 1.88
N ALA A 73 -5.96 9.16 0.86
CA ALA A 73 -5.18 8.71 -0.31
C ALA A 73 -3.77 8.28 0.09
N HIS A 74 -3.08 9.09 0.90
CA HIS A 74 -1.76 8.74 1.43
C HIS A 74 -1.78 7.51 2.36
N SER A 75 -2.83 7.34 3.17
CA SER A 75 -2.99 6.12 4.00
C SER A 75 -3.12 4.85 3.15
N GLN A 76 -3.85 4.93 2.04
CA GLN A 76 -4.01 3.81 1.11
C GLN A 76 -2.72 3.53 0.35
N MET A 77 -1.98 4.56 -0.05
CA MET A 77 -0.67 4.43 -0.68
C MET A 77 0.36 3.80 0.27
N ALA A 78 0.37 4.19 1.54
CA ALA A 78 1.23 3.58 2.55
C ALA A 78 0.94 2.07 2.71
N LEU A 79 -0.33 1.68 2.76
CA LEU A 79 -0.74 0.26 2.79
C LEU A 79 -0.26 -0.50 1.55
N ALA A 80 -0.43 0.08 0.36
CA ALA A 80 0.03 -0.53 -0.88
C ALA A 80 1.56 -0.75 -0.89
N TRP A 81 2.35 0.24 -0.45
CA TRP A 81 3.80 0.06 -0.33
C TRP A 81 4.17 -1.03 0.65
N PHE A 82 3.47 -1.12 1.78
CA PHE A 82 3.69 -2.15 2.79
C PHE A 82 3.36 -3.54 2.24
N GLU A 83 2.23 -3.71 1.54
CA GLU A 83 1.87 -4.96 0.86
C GLU A 83 2.88 -5.36 -0.22
N ASN A 84 3.57 -4.38 -0.83
CA ASN A 84 4.65 -4.60 -1.78
C ASN A 84 5.99 -4.99 -1.13
N GLY A 85 6.10 -4.93 0.20
CA GLY A 85 7.34 -5.15 0.95
C GLY A 85 8.25 -3.92 1.08
N ASP A 86 7.85 -2.77 0.54
CA ASP A 86 8.61 -1.52 0.61
C ASP A 86 8.33 -0.78 1.95
N GLU A 87 8.79 -1.33 3.08
CA GLU A 87 8.48 -0.78 4.42
C GLU A 87 8.91 0.69 4.60
N ASN A 88 10.05 1.09 4.05
CA ASN A 88 10.56 2.45 4.17
C ASN A 88 9.62 3.47 3.50
N LYS A 89 9.20 3.19 2.25
CA LYS A 89 8.24 4.05 1.53
C LYS A 89 6.89 4.08 2.22
N ALA A 90 6.44 2.94 2.76
CA ALA A 90 5.21 2.88 3.54
C ALA A 90 5.26 3.79 4.77
N LEU A 91 6.37 3.79 5.51
CA LEU A 91 6.58 4.65 6.68
C LEU A 91 6.66 6.13 6.32
N GLU A 92 7.34 6.47 5.23
CA GLU A 92 7.41 7.86 4.73
C GLU A 92 6.03 8.40 4.35
N GLU A 93 5.26 7.62 3.57
CA GLU A 93 3.89 7.98 3.18
C GLU A 93 2.95 8.06 4.39
N LEU A 94 3.11 7.16 5.36
CA LEU A 94 2.35 7.21 6.61
C LEU A 94 2.66 8.47 7.43
N ARG A 95 3.91 8.91 7.42
CA ARG A 95 4.33 10.18 8.06
C ARG A 95 3.70 11.38 7.36
N LEU A 96 3.62 11.34 6.02
CA LEU A 96 2.95 12.37 5.24
C LEU A 96 1.44 12.41 5.54
N ALA A 97 0.78 11.25 5.56
CA ALA A 97 -0.63 11.14 5.91
C ALA A 97 -0.95 11.73 7.30
N ASN A 98 -0.08 11.47 8.28
CA ASN A 98 -0.16 12.04 9.62
C ASN A 98 -0.02 13.57 9.64
N LYS A 99 0.90 14.14 8.84
CA LYS A 99 1.01 15.59 8.69
C LYS A 99 -0.26 16.21 8.09
N LEU A 100 -0.87 15.54 7.11
CA LEU A 100 -2.09 15.99 6.45
C LEU A 100 -3.32 15.93 7.35
N LEU A 101 -3.33 15.07 8.38
CA LEU A 101 -4.44 14.90 9.32
C LEU A 101 -4.79 16.19 10.08
N ILE A 102 -3.87 17.17 10.14
CA ILE A 102 -4.10 18.50 10.72
C ILE A 102 -5.28 19.21 10.03
N ILE A 103 -5.58 18.88 8.76
CA ILE A 103 -6.78 19.33 8.04
C ILE A 103 -7.94 18.40 8.43
N LYS A 104 -8.68 18.85 9.45
CA LYS A 104 -9.67 18.12 10.26
C LYS A 104 -10.80 17.42 9.46
N THR A 105 -10.49 16.28 8.83
CA THR A 105 -11.51 15.37 8.31
C THR A 105 -11.63 14.15 9.20
N LEU A 106 -12.66 14.11 10.04
CA LEU A 106 -13.00 12.96 10.91
C LEU A 106 -13.06 11.64 10.11
N ARG A 107 -13.48 11.71 8.84
CA ARG A 107 -13.58 10.56 7.92
C ARG A 107 -12.23 9.99 7.47
N ALA A 108 -11.14 10.76 7.54
CA ALA A 108 -9.80 10.30 7.16
C ALA A 108 -8.99 9.73 8.33
N LYS A 109 -9.52 9.80 9.56
CA LYS A 109 -8.87 9.24 10.75
C LYS A 109 -8.90 7.70 10.75
N THR A 110 -9.95 7.08 10.21
CA THR A 110 -10.09 5.62 10.22
C THR A 110 -9.13 4.91 9.25
N PRO A 111 -8.95 5.34 7.98
CA PRO A 111 -8.01 4.68 7.08
C PRO A 111 -6.56 4.85 7.55
N LEU A 112 -6.22 6.02 8.10
CA LEU A 112 -4.90 6.28 8.67
C LEU A 112 -4.61 5.35 9.84
N LYS A 113 -5.52 5.28 10.82
CA LYS A 113 -5.36 4.39 11.97
C LYS A 113 -5.19 2.93 11.55
N ASN A 114 -5.94 2.48 10.55
CA ASN A 114 -5.81 1.13 10.03
C ASN A 114 -4.45 0.89 9.37
N ALA A 115 -3.95 1.85 8.58
CA ALA A 115 -2.63 1.81 7.99
C ALA A 115 -1.53 1.78 9.06
N GLU A 116 -1.63 2.61 10.09
CA GLU A 116 -0.70 2.63 11.23
C GLU A 116 -0.66 1.29 11.96
N VAL A 117 -1.82 0.69 12.23
CA VAL A 117 -1.89 -0.61 12.90
C VAL A 117 -1.24 -1.68 12.04
N ALA A 118 -1.56 -1.74 10.74
CA ALA A 118 -1.00 -2.72 9.83
C ALA A 118 0.52 -2.62 9.74
N ILE A 119 1.04 -1.42 9.47
CA ILE A 119 2.49 -1.17 9.28
C ILE A 119 3.26 -1.39 10.59
N ASN A 120 2.71 -1.02 11.74
CA ASN A 120 3.39 -1.21 13.03
C ASN A 120 3.22 -2.62 13.62
N ARG A 121 2.33 -3.45 13.09
CA ARG A 121 2.05 -4.79 13.64
C ARG A 121 3.29 -5.69 13.69
N PRO A 122 4.11 -5.84 12.62
CA PRO A 122 5.30 -6.69 12.69
C PRO A 122 6.29 -6.22 13.77
N LYS A 123 6.51 -4.91 13.87
CA LYS A 123 7.37 -4.31 14.89
C LYS A 123 6.88 -4.59 16.31
N ARG A 124 5.56 -4.53 16.55
CA ARG A 124 4.97 -4.85 17.85
C ARG A 124 5.12 -6.33 18.18
N ILE A 125 4.88 -7.21 17.21
CA ILE A 125 5.06 -8.65 17.37
C ILE A 125 6.51 -8.98 17.69
N ARG A 126 7.50 -8.38 17.01
CA ARG A 126 8.93 -8.57 17.32
C ARG A 126 9.27 -8.23 18.77
N LYS A 127 8.76 -7.11 19.30
CA LYS A 127 8.93 -6.75 20.72
C LYS A 127 8.26 -7.74 21.68
N GLU A 128 7.10 -8.26 21.29
CA GLU A 128 6.40 -9.29 22.07
C GLU A 128 7.23 -10.59 22.09
N ILE A 129 7.79 -11.00 20.95
CA ILE A 129 8.69 -12.15 20.84
C ILE A 129 9.89 -12.00 21.78
N GLU A 130 10.59 -10.85 21.74
CA GLU A 130 11.73 -10.58 22.64
C GLU A 130 11.36 -10.75 24.12
N SER A 131 10.15 -10.34 24.50
CA SER A 131 9.66 -10.45 25.87
C SER A 131 9.39 -11.90 26.26
N TRP A 132 8.76 -12.68 25.37
CA TRP A 132 8.50 -14.10 25.59
C TRP A 132 9.78 -14.96 25.55
N GLU A 133 10.76 -14.60 24.73
CA GLU A 133 12.06 -15.29 24.68
C GLU A 133 12.80 -15.15 26.02
N LYS A 134 12.72 -13.99 26.69
CA LYS A 134 13.26 -13.83 28.06
C LYS A 134 12.58 -14.74 29.08
N ILE A 135 11.26 -14.92 28.97
CA ILE A 135 10.51 -15.81 29.86
C ILE A 135 10.88 -17.27 29.56
N LEU A 136 11.06 -17.62 28.28
CA LEU A 136 11.51 -18.95 27.86
C LEU A 136 12.90 -19.28 28.42
N GLN A 137 13.83 -18.31 28.48
CA GLN A 137 15.15 -18.53 29.11
C GLN A 137 15.03 -18.96 30.58
N ALA A 138 14.10 -18.38 31.33
CA ALA A 138 13.85 -18.76 32.72
C ALA A 138 13.07 -20.08 32.85
N ARG A 139 12.25 -20.44 31.85
CA ARG A 139 11.39 -21.63 31.85
C ARG A 139 11.44 -22.33 30.47
N PRO A 140 12.54 -23.04 30.15
CA PRO A 140 12.81 -23.52 28.79
C PRO A 140 11.86 -24.62 28.30
N SER A 141 11.18 -25.31 29.21
CA SER A 141 10.28 -26.43 28.90
C SER A 141 8.80 -26.10 29.09
N TYR A 142 8.42 -24.82 29.03
CA TYR A 142 7.02 -24.43 29.21
C TYR A 142 6.29 -24.41 27.86
N ARG A 143 5.44 -25.42 27.63
CA ARG A 143 4.72 -25.65 26.37
C ARG A 143 3.94 -24.42 25.89
N ASP A 144 3.25 -23.71 26.77
CA ASP A 144 2.42 -22.56 26.36
C ASP A 144 3.27 -21.38 25.85
N ILE A 145 4.48 -21.19 26.39
CA ILE A 145 5.40 -20.15 25.92
C ILE A 145 5.93 -20.53 24.54
N LEU A 146 6.32 -21.79 24.34
CA LEU A 146 6.76 -22.30 23.03
C LEU A 146 5.63 -22.16 21.99
N LEU A 147 4.40 -22.49 22.38
CA LEU A 147 3.22 -22.37 21.52
C LEU A 147 2.93 -20.90 21.17
N LYS A 148 2.97 -20.00 22.15
CA LYS A 148 2.81 -18.56 21.95
C LYS A 148 3.88 -17.98 21.04
N LEU A 149 5.15 -18.35 21.25
CA LEU A 149 6.26 -17.94 20.39
C LEU A 149 6.11 -18.50 18.97
N SER A 150 5.64 -19.74 18.80
CA SER A 150 5.39 -20.32 17.48
C SER A 150 4.36 -19.50 16.68
N LEU A 151 3.26 -19.12 17.31
CA LEU A 151 2.21 -18.27 16.71
C LEU A 151 2.72 -16.88 16.36
N LEU A 152 3.49 -16.25 17.25
CA LEU A 152 4.03 -14.91 17.00
C LEU A 152 5.02 -14.91 15.84
N ASN A 153 5.91 -15.92 15.75
CA ASN A 153 6.83 -16.07 14.63
C ASN A 153 6.07 -16.34 13.31
N TYR A 154 5.02 -17.15 13.35
CA TYR A 154 4.15 -17.37 12.18
C TYR A 154 3.51 -16.07 11.69
N GLN A 155 3.06 -15.19 12.59
CA GLN A 155 2.44 -13.91 12.22
C GLN A 155 3.39 -12.91 11.55
N ILE A 156 4.70 -13.10 11.66
CA ILE A 156 5.71 -12.28 10.98
C ILE A 156 6.41 -13.04 9.85
N TYR A 157 5.82 -14.14 9.39
CA TYR A 157 6.31 -14.98 8.29
C TYR A 157 7.65 -15.69 8.55
N GLU A 158 8.05 -15.81 9.82
CA GLU A 158 9.22 -16.59 10.26
C GLU A 158 8.84 -18.09 10.39
N ASN A 159 8.46 -18.69 9.26
CA ASN A 159 7.80 -19.99 9.21
C ASN A 159 8.65 -21.13 9.78
N ASP A 160 9.95 -21.15 9.50
CA ASP A 160 10.84 -22.22 9.98
C ASP A 160 11.01 -22.16 11.50
N LYS A 161 11.17 -20.96 12.05
CA LYS A 161 11.24 -20.74 13.49
C LYS A 161 9.90 -21.08 14.16
N ALA A 162 8.78 -20.74 13.53
CA ALA A 162 7.46 -21.11 14.00
C ALA A 162 7.28 -22.64 14.08
N LYS A 163 7.65 -23.37 13.02
CA LYS A 163 7.61 -24.84 12.97
C LYS A 163 8.46 -25.47 14.07
N SER A 164 9.73 -25.07 14.18
CA SER A 164 10.64 -25.61 15.20
C SER A 164 10.13 -25.39 16.63
N LEU A 165 9.56 -24.22 16.93
CA LEU A 165 8.99 -23.93 18.24
C LEU A 165 7.74 -24.75 18.52
N TRP A 166 6.89 -24.93 17.51
CA TRP A 166 5.70 -25.76 17.62
C TRP A 166 6.05 -27.23 17.84
N GLU A 167 7.06 -27.77 17.13
CA GLU A 167 7.51 -29.15 17.30
C GLU A 167 7.96 -29.43 18.73
N LYS A 168 8.67 -28.48 19.35
CA LYS A 168 9.04 -28.54 20.78
C LYS A 168 7.81 -28.53 21.69
N ALA A 169 6.83 -27.68 21.41
CA ALA A 169 5.57 -27.65 22.16
C ALA A 169 4.79 -28.98 22.04
N ASN A 170 4.76 -29.56 20.84
CA ASN A 170 4.12 -30.84 20.54
C ASN A 170 4.84 -32.03 21.15
N TYR A 171 6.17 -32.00 21.24
CA TYR A 171 6.92 -33.01 21.96
C TYR A 171 6.58 -33.04 23.46
N LEU A 172 6.37 -31.87 24.07
CA LEU A 172 6.04 -31.76 25.49
C LEU A 172 4.61 -32.20 25.83
N ASP A 173 3.64 -31.89 24.98
CA ASP A 173 2.23 -32.21 25.21
C ASP A 173 1.49 -32.47 23.87
N PRO A 174 1.69 -33.64 23.25
CA PRO A 174 1.16 -33.95 21.91
C PRO A 174 -0.36 -34.10 21.87
N ASN A 175 -0.98 -34.42 23.02
CA ASN A 175 -2.42 -34.59 23.15
C ASN A 175 -3.14 -33.27 23.45
N ASN A 176 -2.41 -32.17 23.54
CA ASN A 176 -3.02 -30.88 23.80
C ASN A 176 -3.82 -30.36 22.61
N VAL A 177 -5.08 -30.00 22.88
CA VAL A 177 -6.00 -29.46 21.87
C VAL A 177 -5.47 -28.18 21.21
N GLU A 178 -4.88 -27.27 21.98
CA GLU A 178 -4.36 -26.01 21.44
C GLU A 178 -3.11 -26.23 20.60
N VAL A 179 -2.22 -27.13 21.01
CA VAL A 179 -1.04 -27.51 20.20
C VAL A 179 -1.49 -28.05 18.84
N GLN A 180 -2.45 -28.96 18.81
CA GLN A 180 -2.95 -29.53 17.56
C GLN A 180 -3.61 -28.47 16.67
N LYS A 181 -4.38 -27.53 17.24
CA LYS A 181 -4.97 -26.40 16.49
C LYS A 181 -3.89 -25.51 15.86
N VAL A 182 -2.88 -25.13 16.63
CA VAL A 182 -1.77 -24.29 16.13
C VAL A 182 -0.96 -25.04 15.07
N GLY A 183 -0.78 -26.36 15.22
CA GLY A 183 -0.12 -27.19 14.21
C GLY A 183 -0.86 -27.13 12.89
N LYS A 184 -2.18 -27.29 12.90
CA LYS A 184 -3.00 -27.12 11.69
C LYS A 184 -2.77 -25.74 11.05
N ILE A 185 -2.70 -24.67 11.83
CA ILE A 185 -2.43 -23.32 11.29
C ILE A 185 -1.04 -23.26 10.63
N ILE A 186 0.01 -23.71 11.32
CA ILE A 186 1.40 -23.60 10.85
C ILE A 186 1.67 -24.48 9.62
N PHE A 187 1.08 -25.68 9.55
CA PHE A 187 1.29 -26.63 8.45
C PHE A 187 0.22 -26.60 7.36
N SER A 188 -0.81 -25.75 7.47
CA SER A 188 -1.87 -25.63 6.46
C SER A 188 -1.50 -24.80 5.22
N GLN A 189 -0.29 -24.23 5.14
CA GLN A 189 0.15 -23.53 3.94
C GLN A 189 0.80 -24.48 2.92
N PRO A 190 0.50 -24.34 1.61
CA PRO A 190 1.16 -25.07 0.53
C PRO A 190 2.63 -24.65 0.34
#